data_AF-A0A973Q8J8-F1
#
_entry.id   AF-A0A973Q8J8-F1
#
_cell.length_a   1.000
_cell.length_b   1.000
_cell.length_c   1.000
_cell.angle_alpha   90.00
_cell.angle_beta   90.00
_cell.angle_gamma   90.00
#
_symmetry.space_group_name_H-M   'P 1'
#
loop_
_entity.id
_entity.type
_entity.pdbx_description
1 polymer ?
#
loop_
_entity_poly.entity_id
_entity_poly.type
_entity_poly.pdbx_seq_one_letter_code
_entity_poly.pdbx_strand_id
1 'polypeptide(L)'
;TLRALGKCMDVTSAGTANGTQVQLYDCNGTGSQVWQKGSGSTLVNPQSGRCLDATGPSSANGTRLQIWDCFGGTNQQWTLPS
;
A
#
# COMPACT_ATOMS: atom_id res chain seq x y z
N THR A 1 1.24 5.54 -9.99
CA THR A 1 0.38 5.69 -8.80
C THR A 1 -0.94 5.00 -9.00
N LEU A 2 -1.33 4.13 -8.08
CA LEU A 2 -2.67 3.52 -8.06
C LEU A 2 -3.72 4.57 -7.68
N ARG A 3 -4.85 4.58 -8.40
CA ARG A 3 -5.89 5.61 -8.28
C ARG A 3 -7.27 4.98 -8.17
N ALA A 4 -8.14 5.60 -7.39
CA ALA A 4 -9.55 5.26 -7.29
C ALA A 4 -10.35 6.52 -6.96
N LEU A 5 -11.56 6.67 -7.51
CA LEU A 5 -12.46 7.79 -7.23
C LEU A 5 -11.81 9.18 -7.46
N GLY A 6 -10.91 9.30 -8.45
CA GLY A 6 -10.16 10.53 -8.72
C GLY A 6 -9.02 10.83 -7.72
N LYS A 7 -8.84 9.99 -6.70
CA LYS A 7 -7.81 10.11 -5.66
C LYS A 7 -6.69 9.11 -5.84
N CYS A 8 -5.58 9.34 -5.13
CA CYS A 8 -4.39 8.51 -5.16
C CYS A 8 -4.33 7.63 -3.91
N MET A 9 -3.89 6.38 -4.06
CA MET A 9 -3.54 5.51 -2.94
C MET A 9 -2.30 6.08 -2.25
N ASP A 10 -2.45 6.49 -0.99
CA ASP A 10 -1.50 7.30 -0.24
C ASP A 10 -1.17 6.66 1.10
N VAL A 11 0.11 6.73 1.49
CA VAL A 11 0.54 6.40 2.86
C VAL A 11 0.31 7.60 3.77
N THR A 12 -0.52 7.41 4.80
CA THR A 12 -1.03 8.49 5.66
C THR A 12 0.11 9.35 6.23
N SER A 13 0.00 10.67 6.06
CA SER A 13 0.98 11.67 6.52
C SER A 13 2.41 11.41 6.03
N ALA A 14 2.57 10.70 4.91
CA ALA A 14 3.86 10.28 4.39
C ALA A 14 4.71 9.45 5.39
N GLY A 15 4.04 8.80 6.34
CA GLY A 15 4.69 7.99 7.38
C GLY A 15 5.45 6.82 6.79
N THR A 16 6.53 6.43 7.45
CA THR A 16 7.41 5.34 6.96
C THR A 16 7.43 4.13 7.88
N ALA A 17 6.82 4.18 9.06
CA ALA A 17 6.83 3.08 10.02
C ALA A 17 5.84 1.96 9.65
N ASN A 18 6.14 0.73 10.07
CA ASN A 18 5.18 -0.39 10.03
C ASN A 18 3.87 0.02 10.71
N GLY A 19 2.75 -0.35 10.10
CA GLY A 19 1.43 -0.01 10.60
C GLY A 19 0.91 1.36 10.19
N THR A 20 1.68 2.16 9.45
CA THR A 20 1.13 3.39 8.85
C THR A 20 0.02 3.03 7.88
N GLN A 21 -1.18 3.57 8.09
CA GLN A 21 -2.35 3.22 7.29
C GLN A 21 -2.26 3.78 5.87
N VAL A 22 -2.89 3.08 4.94
CA VAL A 22 -3.10 3.54 3.56
C VAL A 22 -4.49 4.16 3.42
N GLN A 23 -4.57 5.27 2.70
CA GLN A 23 -5.78 6.07 2.49
C GLN A 23 -5.96 6.46 1.02
N LEU A 24 -7.15 6.96 0.68
CA LEU A 24 -7.36 7.73 -0.55
C LEU A 24 -7.19 9.21 -0.25
N TYR A 25 -6.18 9.83 -0.85
CA TYR A 25 -5.88 11.25 -0.67
C TYR A 25 -5.82 11.97 -2.01
N ASP A 26 -5.99 13.29 -1.97
CA ASP A 26 -5.87 14.11 -3.16
C ASP A 26 -4.47 13.93 -3.76
N CYS A 27 -4.41 13.74 -5.07
CA CYS A 27 -3.16 13.48 -5.76
C CYS A 27 -2.26 14.72 -5.68
N ASN A 28 -1.12 14.60 -5.02
CA ASN A 28 -0.19 15.70 -4.74
C ASN A 28 1.25 15.41 -5.22
N GLY A 29 1.49 14.22 -5.79
CA GLY A 29 2.77 13.86 -6.40
C GLY A 29 3.90 13.50 -5.43
N THR A 30 3.61 13.36 -4.14
CA THR A 30 4.60 12.93 -3.14
C THR A 30 4.96 11.45 -3.28
N GLY A 31 6.10 11.06 -2.70
CA GLY A 31 6.54 9.67 -2.65
C GLY A 31 5.58 8.74 -1.91
N SER A 32 4.77 9.26 -0.97
CA SER A 32 3.71 8.52 -0.27
C SER A 32 2.61 8.00 -1.20
N GLN A 33 2.50 8.56 -2.41
CA GLN A 33 1.51 8.16 -3.43
C GLN A 33 2.10 7.26 -4.51
N VAL A 34 3.36 6.85 -4.38
CA VAL A 34 4.03 6.00 -5.35
C VAL A 34 3.94 4.55 -4.88
N TRP A 35 3.57 3.66 -5.80
CA TRP A 35 3.54 2.22 -5.59
C TRP A 35 4.19 1.56 -6.79
N GLN A 36 5.18 0.72 -6.54
CA GLN A 36 5.95 0.01 -7.55
C GLN A 36 5.76 -1.49 -7.35
N LYS A 37 5.82 -2.26 -8.43
CA LYS A 37 5.82 -3.72 -8.32
C LYS A 37 7.12 -4.16 -7.64
N GLY A 38 7.00 -4.95 -6.57
CA GLY A 38 8.13 -5.58 -5.90
C GLY A 38 8.37 -7.00 -6.42
N SER A 39 8.96 -7.85 -5.57
CA SER A 39 9.07 -9.29 -5.84
C SER A 39 7.69 -9.94 -5.84
N GLY A 40 7.48 -10.92 -6.72
CA GLY A 40 6.18 -11.57 -6.88
C GLY A 40 5.08 -10.59 -7.33
N SER A 41 3.96 -10.58 -6.61
CA SER A 41 2.82 -9.68 -6.83
C SER A 41 2.68 -8.63 -5.73
N THR A 42 3.80 -8.30 -5.07
CA THR A 42 3.82 -7.23 -4.05
C THR A 42 3.77 -5.85 -4.68
N LEU A 43 3.24 -4.90 -3.92
CA LEU A 43 3.28 -3.46 -4.22
C LEU A 43 4.10 -2.78 -3.13
N VAL A 44 5.16 -2.08 -3.51
CA VAL A 44 6.11 -1.44 -2.60
C VAL A 44 5.97 0.07 -2.71
N ASN A 45 5.91 0.76 -1.57
CA ASN A 45 6.06 2.20 -1.52
C ASN A 45 7.58 2.52 -1.46
N PRO A 46 8.17 3.16 -2.48
CA PRO A 46 9.62 3.37 -2.54
C PRO A 46 10.12 4.39 -1.51
N GLN A 47 9.26 5.26 -0.98
CA GLN A 47 9.63 6.22 0.07
C GLN A 47 9.86 5.52 1.42
N SER A 48 9.02 4.54 1.76
CA SER A 48 9.15 3.79 3.02
C SER A 48 9.96 2.50 2.89
N GLY A 49 10.10 1.96 1.67
CA GLY A 49 10.68 0.65 1.41
C GLY A 49 9.78 -0.53 1.81
N ARG A 50 8.50 -0.26 2.10
CA ARG A 50 7.55 -1.23 2.67
C ARG A 50 6.46 -1.63 1.68
N CYS A 51 5.89 -2.81 1.92
CA CYS A 51 4.87 -3.42 1.09
C CYS A 51 3.47 -2.97 1.51
N LEU A 52 2.55 -2.90 0.54
CA LEU A 52 1.12 -2.81 0.77
C LEU A 52 0.65 -4.09 1.45
N ASP A 53 0.06 -3.96 2.63
CA ASP A 53 -0.21 -5.07 3.54
C ASP A 53 -1.66 -5.03 4.03
N ALA A 54 -2.37 -6.15 3.92
CA ALA A 54 -3.66 -6.33 4.59
C ALA A 54 -3.41 -6.67 6.06
N THR A 55 -3.88 -5.79 6.94
CA THR A 55 -3.59 -5.84 8.38
C THR A 55 -4.01 -7.16 9.01
N GLY A 56 -3.15 -7.75 9.85
CA GLY A 56 -3.50 -8.92 10.64
C GLY A 56 -3.67 -10.21 9.83
N PRO A 57 -2.80 -10.42 8.82
CA PRO A 57 -3.00 -11.34 7.68
C PRO A 57 -4.44 -11.71 7.32
N SER A 58 -5.34 -10.72 7.33
CA SER A 58 -6.78 -10.95 7.31
C SER A 58 -7.36 -10.87 5.90
N SER A 59 -8.23 -11.81 5.56
CA SER A 59 -9.08 -11.77 4.36
C SER A 59 -10.50 -11.29 4.65
N ALA A 60 -10.81 -10.89 5.88
CA ALA A 60 -12.13 -10.41 6.26
C ALA A 60 -12.49 -9.10 5.54
N ASN A 61 -13.75 -8.96 5.15
CA ASN A 61 -14.24 -7.73 4.54
C ASN A 61 -14.04 -6.53 5.48
N GLY A 62 -13.59 -5.40 4.91
CA GLY A 62 -13.27 -4.19 5.67
C GLY A 62 -11.89 -4.19 6.33
N THR A 63 -11.07 -5.24 6.14
CA THR A 63 -9.67 -5.23 6.58
C THR A 63 -8.96 -3.99 6.03
N ARG A 64 -8.41 -3.18 6.93
CA ARG A 64 -7.68 -1.96 6.58
C ARG A 64 -6.31 -2.32 5.99
N LEU A 65 -5.86 -1.51 5.05
CA LEU A 65 -4.53 -1.60 4.48
C LEU A 65 -3.54 -0.74 5.27
N GLN A 66 -2.33 -1.24 5.40
CA GLN A 66 -1.19 -0.58 6.02
C GLN A 66 0.06 -0.79 5.17
N ILE A 67 1.16 -0.11 5.51
CA ILE A 67 2.48 -0.53 5.09
C ILE A 67 3.13 -1.43 6.14
N TRP A 68 3.80 -2.47 5.68
CA TRP A 68 4.59 -3.35 6.54
C TRP A 68 5.87 -3.79 5.82
N ASP A 69 6.89 -4.17 6.57
CA ASP A 69 8.09 -4.75 6.00
C ASP A 69 7.74 -5.90 5.05
N CYS A 70 8.42 -5.95 3.92
CA CYS A 70 8.14 -6.96 2.91
C CYS A 70 8.66 -8.32 3.37
N PHE A 71 7.76 -9.29 3.52
CA PHE A 71 8.12 -10.68 3.86
C PHE A 71 7.48 -11.71 2.92
N GLY A 72 6.75 -11.25 1.90
CA GLY A 72 6.19 -12.12 0.86
C GLY A 72 4.95 -12.90 1.28
N GLY A 73 4.37 -12.57 2.45
CA GLY A 73 3.11 -13.16 2.92
C GLY A 73 1.96 -12.97 1.92
N THR A 74 0.97 -13.86 1.98
CA THR A 74 -0.21 -13.81 1.10
C THR A 74 -1.00 -12.51 1.25
N ASN A 75 -0.98 -11.90 2.44
CA ASN A 75 -1.58 -10.61 2.74
C ASN A 75 -0.83 -9.41 2.12
N GLN A 76 0.29 -9.65 1.43
CA GLN A 76 1.06 -8.65 0.69
C GLN A 76 1.02 -8.88 -0.83
N GLN A 77 0.26 -9.87 -1.31
CA GLN A 77 0.15 -10.20 -2.73
C GLN A 77 -1.14 -9.60 -3.31
N TRP A 78 -1.01 -8.81 -4.38
CA TRP A 78 -2.12 -8.07 -4.96
C TRP A 78 -2.30 -8.41 -6.43
N THR A 79 -3.54 -8.77 -6.80
CA THR A 79 -3.95 -8.81 -8.20
C THR A 79 -4.43 -7.42 -8.61
N LEU A 80 -3.75 -6.81 -9.57
CA LEU A 80 -4.15 -5.53 -10.13
C LEU A 80 -5.28 -5.73 -11.16
N PRO A 81 -6.19 -4.74 -11.31
CA PRO A 81 -7.13 -4.73 -12.43
C PRO A 81 -6.39 -4.80 -13.77
N SER A 82 -7.02 -5.45 -14.75
CA SER A 82 -6.59 -5.47 -16.16
C SER A 82 -6.85 -4.15 -16.86
#